data_AF-A0A078FFW5-F1
#
_entry.id   AF-A0A078FFW5-F1
#
_cell.length_a   1.000
_cell.length_b   1.000
_cell.length_c   1.000
_cell.angle_alpha   90.00
_cell.angle_beta   90.00
_cell.angle_gamma   90.00
#
_symmetry.space_group_name_H-M   'P 1'
#
loop_
_entity.id
_entity.type
_entity.pdbx_description
1 polymer ?
#
loop_
_entity_poly.entity_id
_entity_poly.type
_entity_poly.pdbx_seq_one_letter_code
_entity_poly.pdbx_strand_id
1 'polypeptide(L)' 'MPGITLGDTVPNLEVETTHKNFKLHDYFADSWTVLFSHPGDFTPVCTTELGAMGKYAHEFEQRGVKLLGLSCDDIQS' A
#
# COMPACT_ATOMS: atom_id res chain seq x y z
N MET A 1 21.59 5.71 5.01
CA MET A 1 21.22 6.13 3.64
C MET A 1 19.93 6.93 3.76
N PRO A 2 19.81 8.11 3.11
CA PRO A 2 18.50 8.76 3.03
C PRO A 2 17.53 7.82 2.28
N GLY A 3 16.26 7.83 2.67
CA GLY A 3 15.20 7.12 1.95
C GLY A 3 14.94 7.73 0.57
N ILE A 4 13.83 7.33 -0.05
CA ILE A 4 13.33 7.97 -1.29
C ILE A 4 13.10 9.47 -1.06
N THR A 5 13.44 10.27 -2.06
CA THR A 5 13.19 11.71 -2.09
C THR A 5 12.12 12.07 -3.13
N LEU A 6 11.64 13.32 -3.11
CA LEU A 6 10.60 13.78 -4.03
C LEU A 6 11.12 13.77 -5.47
N GLY A 7 10.37 13.13 -6.37
CA GLY A 7 10.72 13.00 -7.78
C GLY A 7 11.52 11.74 -8.12
N ASP A 8 11.98 10.99 -7.11
CA ASP A 8 12.62 9.70 -7.36
C ASP A 8 11.61 8.67 -7.87
N THR A 9 12.04 7.87 -8.84
CA THR A 9 11.30 6.68 -9.27
C THR A 9 11.40 5.61 -8.19
N VAL A 10 10.25 5.16 -7.69
CA VAL A 10 10.17 4.04 -6.76
C VAL A 10 10.81 2.77 -7.35
N PRO A 11 11.55 1.95 -6.60
CA PRO A 11 12.10 0.70 -7.09
C PRO A 11 11.01 -0.22 -7.65
N ASN A 12 11.27 -0.88 -8.79
CA ASN A 12 10.33 -1.84 -9.36
C ASN A 12 10.48 -3.23 -8.73
N LEU A 13 9.96 -3.38 -7.51
CA LEU A 13 10.07 -4.61 -6.72
C LEU A 13 8.94 -5.58 -7.10
N GLU A 14 9.25 -6.87 -7.09
CA GLU A 14 8.24 -7.93 -7.08
C GLU A 14 7.80 -8.15 -5.62
N VAL A 15 6.50 -8.06 -5.38
CA VAL A 15 5.92 -8.11 -4.03
C VAL A 15 4.87 -9.20 -3.94
N GLU A 16 4.83 -9.86 -2.78
CA GLU A 16 3.77 -10.80 -2.42
C GLU A 16 2.70 -10.07 -1.61
N THR A 17 1.43 -10.29 -1.92
CA THR A 17 0.32 -9.57 -1.27
C THR A 17 -0.84 -10.50 -0.94
N THR A 18 -1.78 -10.01 -0.13
CA THR A 18 -3.02 -10.71 0.22
C THR A 18 -3.94 -11.01 -0.96
N HIS A 19 -3.72 -10.37 -2.12
CA HIS A 19 -4.54 -10.56 -3.32
C HIS A 19 -3.79 -11.29 -4.44
N LYS A 20 -2.70 -10.69 -4.94
CA LYS A 20 -1.91 -11.20 -6.06
C LYS A 20 -0.47 -10.72 -5.96
N ASN A 21 0.46 -11.54 -6.46
CA ASN A 21 1.85 -11.11 -6.62
C ASN A 21 1.96 -10.25 -7.89
N PHE A 22 2.70 -9.16 -7.81
CA PHE A 22 2.92 -8.24 -8.93
C PHE A 22 4.21 -7.45 -8.75
N LYS A 23 4.68 -6.84 -9.84
CA LYS A 23 5.71 -5.79 -9.75
C LYS A 23 5.06 -4.44 -9.44
N LEU A 24 5.69 -3.64 -8.61
CA LEU A 24 5.15 -2.35 -8.17
C LEU A 24 4.76 -1.45 -9.36
N HIS A 25 5.58 -1.40 -10.41
CA HIS A 25 5.28 -0.55 -11.57
C HIS A 25 4.09 -1.06 -12.38
N ASP A 26 3.85 -2.38 -12.41
CA ASP A 26 2.69 -2.98 -13.07
C ASP A 26 1.39 -2.62 -12.31
N TYR A 27 1.47 -2.54 -10.98
CA TYR A 27 0.34 -2.12 -10.15
C TYR A 27 0.08 -0.62 -10.21
N PHE A 28 1.14 0.20 -10.22
CA PHE A 28 1.05 1.66 -10.29
C PHE A 28 0.57 2.13 -11.67
N ALA A 29 1.21 1.66 -12.75
CA ALA A 29 0.86 1.90 -14.17
C ALA A 29 0.03 3.18 -14.42
N ASP A 30 -1.24 3.04 -14.80
CA ASP A 30 -2.12 4.14 -15.23
C ASP A 30 -2.91 4.81 -14.07
N SER A 31 -2.48 4.65 -12.82
CA SER A 31 -3.22 5.12 -11.65
C SER A 31 -2.30 5.65 -10.56
N TRP A 32 -2.75 6.74 -9.91
CA TRP A 32 -2.09 7.19 -8.69
C TRP A 32 -2.16 6.10 -7.63
N THR A 33 -1.13 5.97 -6.80
CA THR A 33 -1.15 5.00 -5.71
C THR A 33 -0.65 5.63 -4.42
N VAL A 34 -1.40 5.40 -3.34
CA VAL A 34 -0.96 5.67 -1.97
C VAL A 34 -0.42 4.38 -1.39
N LEU A 35 0.89 4.33 -1.21
CA LEU A 35 1.57 3.28 -0.44
C LEU A 35 1.70 3.76 1.00
N PHE A 36 1.15 3.00 1.95
CA PHE A 36 1.21 3.32 3.37
C PHE A 36 1.64 2.09 4.17
N SER A 37 2.43 2.31 5.22
CA SER A 37 2.89 1.24 6.10
C SER A 37 2.27 1.32 7.47
N HIS A 38 2.06 0.17 8.11
CA HIS A 38 1.69 0.08 9.52
C HIS A 38 2.68 -0.83 10.27
N PRO A 39 2.99 -0.56 11.56
CA PRO A 39 4.01 -1.31 12.31
C PRO A 39 3.76 -2.82 12.46
N GLY A 40 2.50 -3.24 12.54
CA GLY A 40 2.17 -4.65 12.68
C GLY A 40 0.67 -4.93 12.79
N ASP A 41 0.28 -6.12 12.36
CA ASP A 41 -1.09 -6.61 12.40
C ASP A 41 -1.59 -6.78 13.85
N PHE A 42 -2.92 -6.73 14.03
CA PHE A 42 -3.60 -6.86 15.32
C PHE A 42 -3.20 -5.87 16.42
N THR A 43 -2.61 -4.75 16.04
CA THR A 43 -2.34 -3.64 16.97
C THR A 43 -3.47 -2.60 16.91
N PRO A 44 -3.90 -2.04 18.06
CA PRO A 44 -5.16 -1.31 18.16
C PRO A 44 -5.23 -0.06 17.26
N VAL A 45 -4.11 0.62 17.04
CA VAL A 45 -4.05 1.80 16.15
C VAL A 45 -4.11 1.38 14.69
N CYS A 46 -3.30 0.42 14.27
CA CYS A 46 -3.25 -0.05 12.89
C CYS A 46 -4.61 -0.57 12.42
N THR A 47 -5.35 -1.28 13.28
CA THR A 47 -6.72 -1.74 12.95
C THR A 47 -7.66 -0.57 12.67
N THR A 48 -7.55 0.53 13.41
CA THR A 48 -8.40 1.71 13.16
C THR A 48 -8.01 2.44 11.88
N GLU A 49 -6.71 2.55 11.57
CA GLU A 49 -6.21 3.20 10.35
C GLU A 49 -6.55 2.40 9.10
N LEU A 50 -6.32 1.08 9.10
CA LEU A 50 -6.71 0.19 8.01
C LEU A 50 -8.24 0.17 7.84
N GLY A 51 -9.01 0.18 8.94
CA GLY A 51 -10.47 0.29 8.90
C GLY A 51 -10.95 1.60 8.25
N ALA A 52 -10.27 2.72 8.53
CA ALA A 52 -10.55 4.00 7.88
C ALA A 52 -10.19 3.97 6.39
N MET A 53 -9.02 3.44 6.02
CA MET A 53 -8.63 3.28 4.61
C MET A 53 -9.62 2.41 3.84
N GLY A 54 -10.11 1.32 4.43
CA GLY A 54 -11.16 0.48 3.84
C GLY A 54 -12.48 1.23 3.64
N LYS A 55 -12.89 2.06 4.61
CA LYS A 55 -14.09 2.89 4.50
C LYS A 55 -13.99 3.91 3.36
N TYR A 56 -12.81 4.50 3.16
CA TYR A 56 -12.55 5.52 2.14
C TYR A 56 -12.10 4.95 0.79
N ALA A 57 -11.90 3.64 0.66
CA ALA A 57 -11.37 3.00 -0.53
C ALA A 57 -12.13 3.40 -1.82
N HIS A 58 -13.47 3.43 -1.75
CA HIS A 58 -14.29 3.83 -2.89
C HIS A 58 -14.09 5.31 -3.27
N GLU A 59 -13.86 6.20 -2.29
CA GLU A 59 -13.60 7.61 -2.57
C GLU A 59 -12.24 7.83 -3.25
N PHE A 60 -11.22 7.03 -2.88
CA PHE A 60 -9.93 7.03 -3.57
C PHE A 60 -10.08 6.47 -4.99
N GLU A 61 -10.83 5.39 -5.17
CA GLU A 61 -11.10 4.79 -6.47
C GLU A 61 -11.78 5.78 -7.43
N GLN A 62 -12.78 6.54 -6.97
CA GLN A 62 -13.44 7.59 -7.76
C GLN A 62 -12.47 8.69 -8.25
N ARG A 63 -11.32 8.84 -7.59
CA ARG A 63 -10.26 9.80 -7.96
C ARG A 63 -9.16 9.16 -8.80
N GLY A 64 -9.30 7.90 -9.18
CA GLY A 64 -8.28 7.15 -9.92
C GLY A 64 -7.06 6.81 -9.05
N VAL A 65 -7.25 6.68 -7.73
CA VAL A 65 -6.19 6.37 -6.76
C VAL A 65 -6.37 4.96 -6.22
N LYS A 66 -5.31 4.16 -6.26
CA LYS A 66 -5.19 2.85 -5.63
C LYS A 66 -4.58 2.96 -4.23
N LEU A 67 -4.98 2.07 -3.33
CA LEU A 67 -4.43 1.95 -1.98
C LEU A 67 -3.62 0.66 -1.87
N LEU A 68 -2.41 0.76 -1.30
CA LEU A 68 -1.54 -0.39 -1.02
C LEU A 68 -0.98 -0.28 0.40
N GLY A 69 -1.37 -1.20 1.28
CA GLY A 69 -0.87 -1.32 2.65
C GLY A 69 0.38 -2.21 2.73
N LEU A 70 1.23 -1.95 3.73
CA LEU A 70 2.47 -2.70 3.96
C LEU A 70 2.75 -2.85 5.47
N SER A 71 2.98 -4.07 5.93
CA SER A 71 3.71 -4.34 7.18
C SER A 71 4.85 -5.32 6.92
N CYS A 72 5.57 -5.69 7.97
CA CYS A 72 6.58 -6.75 7.92
C CYS A 72 6.02 -8.11 8.37
N ASP A 73 4.70 -8.24 8.50
CA ASP A 73 4.03 -9.49 8.86
C ASP A 73 3.84 -10.42 7.65
N ASP A 74 3.56 -11.69 7.92
CA ASP A 74 3.28 -12.67 6.89
C ASP A 74 1.86 -12.49 6.32
N ILE A 75 1.64 -12.94 5.07
CA ILE A 75 0.35 -12.82 4.36
C ILE A 75 -0.82 -13.49 5.11
N GLN A 76 -0.53 -14.49 5.95
CA GLN A 76 -1.53 -15.29 6.68
C GLN A 76 -1.84 -14.76 8.09
N SER A 77 -1.26 -13.63 8.49
CA SER A 77 -1.41 -13.11 9.84
C SER A 77 -2.86 -12.77 10.18
#